data_AF-A0A1T2X9X2-F1
#
_entry.id   AF-A0A1T2X9X2-F1
#
_cell.length_a   1.000
_cell.length_b   1.000
_cell.length_c   1.000
_cell.angle_alpha   90.00
_cell.angle_beta   90.00
_cell.angle_gamma   90.00
#
_symmetry.space_group_name_H-M   'P 1'
#
loop_
_entity.id
_entity.type
_entity.pdbx_description
1 polymer ?
#
loop_
_entity_poly.entity_id
_entity_poly.type
_entity_poly.pdbx_seq_one_letter_code
_entity_poly.pdbx_strand_id
1 'polypeptide(L)'
;MAQQTIRVRRGTKAELVALGALLSGEMGFCTDTKEVFIGDGTVNNFVGRAMSGTEAARPAAANLGRFYYVTSGTNSGYLYFDTGTAWQRVNAQKLSELTGTLDDISDGATYAKVKKADITNGQVNKVSDGTNTKTAAEIKTHIDDATLHRKINDSSTGIIDLWSAQKINTEISNAIRGLSWQDSVGSRVITIPPGSPTLNNRYIIPANATGVWAGKTNQIAHWNGTSWIYYTPTISWAVYVHDENKNYTYNGTSWARSGEANQNIIAGDGLGGGGQADTVTLSVGAGNGITVGTTTVSVKGAKGITVDASGVSANIDNSSIVNDAANGNRLMVAVIDGGTF
;
A
#
# COMPACT_ATOMS: atom_id res chain seq x y z
N MET A 1 -8.55 -74.58 -35.35
CA MET A 1 -8.54 -74.68 -36.82
C MET A 1 -7.14 -75.05 -37.27
N ALA A 2 -6.98 -76.12 -38.04
CA ALA A 2 -5.68 -76.49 -38.59
C ALA A 2 -5.21 -75.41 -39.57
N GLN A 3 -3.97 -74.93 -39.40
CA GLN A 3 -3.38 -73.91 -40.26
C GLN A 3 -3.07 -74.52 -41.63
N GLN A 4 -3.88 -74.23 -42.65
CA GLN A 4 -3.53 -74.56 -44.03
C GLN A 4 -2.40 -73.63 -44.49
N THR A 5 -1.27 -74.20 -44.87
CA THR A 5 -0.17 -73.46 -45.50
C THR A 5 -0.33 -73.59 -47.02
N ILE A 6 -0.77 -72.52 -47.68
CA ILE A 6 -0.84 -72.45 -49.14
C ILE A 6 0.58 -72.29 -49.68
N ARG A 7 1.06 -73.24 -50.47
CA ARG A 7 2.36 -73.17 -51.17
C ARG A 7 2.12 -72.70 -52.59
N VAL A 8 2.61 -71.50 -52.92
CA VAL A 8 2.62 -70.97 -54.30
C VAL A 8 3.91 -71.36 -55.00
N ARG A 9 3.87 -71.45 -56.33
CA ARG A 9 5.06 -71.72 -57.13
C ARG A 9 5.99 -70.53 -57.05
N ARG A 10 7.27 -70.75 -56.77
CA ARG A 10 8.26 -69.68 -56.59
C ARG A 10 9.61 -70.05 -57.17
N GLY A 11 10.32 -69.07 -57.72
CA GLY A 11 11.63 -69.21 -58.35
C GLY A 11 12.05 -67.88 -58.95
N THR A 12 13.18 -67.80 -59.64
CA THR A 12 13.54 -66.64 -60.47
C THR A 12 12.60 -66.52 -61.67
N LYS A 13 12.54 -65.35 -62.32
CA LYS A 13 11.73 -65.16 -63.53
C LYS A 13 12.16 -66.10 -64.66
N ALA A 14 13.47 -66.32 -64.79
CA ALA A 14 14.02 -67.24 -65.78
C ALA A 14 13.56 -68.69 -65.53
N GLU A 15 13.56 -69.13 -64.28
CA GLU A 15 13.05 -70.46 -63.91
C GLU A 15 11.56 -70.60 -64.18
N LEU A 16 10.75 -69.57 -63.86
CA LEU A 16 9.32 -69.58 -64.14
C LEU A 16 9.02 -69.72 -65.64
N VAL A 17 9.79 -69.03 -66.50
CA VAL A 17 9.66 -69.14 -67.96
C VAL A 17 10.08 -70.53 -68.45
N ALA A 18 11.21 -71.05 -67.97
CA ALA A 18 11.72 -72.37 -68.37
C ALA A 18 10.77 -73.51 -67.99
N LEU A 19 10.01 -73.34 -66.91
CA LEU A 19 9.06 -74.31 -66.38
C LEU A 19 7.69 -74.31 -67.08
N GLY A 20 7.45 -73.38 -68.01
CA GLY A 20 6.21 -73.29 -68.78
C GLY A 20 5.05 -72.59 -68.05
N ALA A 21 3.87 -72.63 -68.67
CA ALA A 21 2.67 -72.00 -68.15
C ALA A 21 2.18 -72.67 -66.85
N LEU A 22 1.84 -71.85 -65.87
CA LEU A 22 1.13 -72.20 -64.66
C LEU A 22 -0.28 -72.70 -65.02
N LEU A 23 -0.83 -73.59 -64.21
CA LEU A 23 -2.20 -74.05 -64.38
C LEU A 23 -3.18 -72.87 -64.27
N SER A 24 -4.38 -73.04 -64.83
CA SER A 24 -5.42 -72.01 -64.74
C SER A 24 -5.73 -71.68 -63.27
N GLY A 25 -5.52 -70.42 -62.88
CA GLY A 25 -5.67 -69.93 -61.51
C GLY A 25 -4.47 -70.17 -60.57
N GLU A 26 -3.41 -70.83 -61.02
CA GLU A 26 -2.22 -71.07 -60.20
C GLU A 26 -1.37 -69.80 -60.09
N MET A 27 -0.95 -69.47 -58.86
CA MET A 27 -0.11 -68.31 -58.57
C MET A 27 1.38 -68.65 -58.60
N GLY A 28 2.13 -67.84 -59.35
CA GLY A 28 3.59 -67.86 -59.39
C GLY A 28 4.18 -66.58 -58.80
N PHE A 29 5.28 -66.71 -58.05
CA PHE A 29 6.04 -65.59 -57.52
C PHE A 29 7.51 -65.65 -57.93
N CYS A 30 7.97 -64.61 -58.64
CA CYS A 30 9.36 -64.46 -59.03
C CYS A 30 10.19 -63.83 -57.90
N THR A 31 11.12 -64.58 -57.32
CA THR A 31 11.90 -64.18 -56.14
C THR A 31 12.96 -63.12 -56.44
N ASP A 32 13.39 -63.00 -57.69
CA ASP A 32 14.37 -62.03 -58.18
C ASP A 32 13.73 -60.68 -58.54
N THR A 33 12.67 -60.71 -59.34
CA THR A 33 11.99 -59.54 -59.91
C THR A 33 10.81 -59.06 -59.06
N LYS A 34 10.44 -59.85 -58.04
CA LYS A 34 9.28 -59.63 -57.14
C LYS A 34 7.95 -59.53 -57.90
N GLU A 35 7.89 -60.12 -59.08
CA GLU A 35 6.72 -60.19 -59.94
C GLU A 35 5.81 -61.34 -59.50
N VAL A 36 4.50 -61.10 -59.50
CA VAL A 36 3.46 -62.10 -59.26
C VAL A 36 2.77 -62.39 -60.59
N PHE A 37 2.50 -63.66 -60.85
CA PHE A 37 1.83 -64.15 -62.05
C PHE A 37 0.66 -65.06 -61.68
N ILE A 38 -0.35 -65.12 -62.54
CA ILE A 38 -1.44 -66.11 -62.48
C ILE A 38 -1.51 -66.83 -63.82
N GLY A 39 -1.46 -68.16 -63.80
CA GLY A 39 -1.65 -68.96 -65.00
C GLY A 39 -3.08 -68.94 -65.49
N ASP A 40 -3.29 -68.99 -66.80
CA ASP A 40 -4.58 -69.36 -67.39
C ASP A 40 -4.60 -70.80 -67.95
N GLY A 41 -3.50 -71.54 -67.77
CA GLY A 41 -3.28 -72.87 -68.34
C GLY A 41 -2.51 -72.86 -69.66
N THR A 42 -2.30 -71.69 -70.28
CA THR A 42 -1.58 -71.52 -71.55
C THR A 42 -0.47 -70.46 -71.44
N VAL A 43 -0.68 -69.40 -70.65
CA VAL A 43 0.26 -68.30 -70.43
C VAL A 43 0.27 -67.89 -68.94
N ASN A 44 1.43 -67.41 -68.48
CA ASN A 44 1.58 -66.77 -67.17
C ASN A 44 1.21 -65.29 -67.29
N ASN A 45 0.02 -64.91 -66.83
CA ASN A 45 -0.45 -63.53 -66.86
C ASN A 45 0.19 -62.75 -65.70
N PHE A 46 0.88 -61.66 -66.02
CA PHE A 46 1.51 -60.80 -65.01
C PHE A 46 0.45 -60.06 -64.20
N VAL A 47 0.48 -60.21 -62.88
CA VAL A 47 -0.44 -59.56 -61.95
C VAL A 47 0.14 -58.26 -61.40
N GLY A 48 1.43 -58.24 -61.07
CA GLY A 48 2.07 -57.03 -60.53
C GLY A 48 3.41 -57.29 -59.87
N ARG A 49 4.10 -56.22 -59.48
CA ARG A 49 5.32 -56.26 -58.65
C ARG A 49 5.31 -55.08 -57.68
N ALA A 50 5.93 -55.24 -56.51
CA ALA A 50 6.27 -54.07 -55.68
C ALA A 50 7.43 -53.33 -56.37
N MET A 51 7.17 -52.16 -56.96
CA MET A 51 8.20 -51.41 -57.68
C MET A 51 8.95 -50.49 -56.74
N SER A 52 10.27 -50.66 -56.68
CA SER A 52 11.16 -49.76 -55.96
C SER A 52 12.55 -49.73 -56.61
N GLY A 53 13.31 -48.65 -56.36
CA GLY A 53 14.64 -48.45 -56.94
C GLY A 53 15.01 -46.98 -57.07
N THR A 54 16.04 -46.67 -57.86
CA THR A 54 16.40 -45.29 -58.18
C THR A 54 15.30 -44.63 -59.01
N GLU A 55 15.12 -43.31 -58.91
CA GLU A 55 14.10 -42.61 -59.68
C GLU A 55 14.24 -42.80 -61.20
N ALA A 56 15.49 -42.87 -61.69
CA ALA A 56 15.80 -43.13 -63.10
C ALA A 56 15.42 -44.55 -63.55
N ALA A 57 15.34 -45.52 -62.62
CA ALA A 57 14.95 -46.90 -62.92
C ALA A 57 13.42 -47.11 -62.96
N ARG A 58 12.63 -46.05 -62.76
CA ARG A 58 11.18 -46.10 -62.84
C ARG A 58 10.72 -46.26 -64.29
N PRO A 59 9.85 -47.23 -64.63
CA PRO A 59 9.30 -47.37 -65.97
C PRO A 59 8.55 -46.12 -66.44
N ALA A 60 8.41 -45.91 -67.74
CA ALA A 60 7.53 -44.86 -68.27
C ALA A 60 6.09 -45.02 -67.75
N ALA A 61 5.43 -43.90 -67.44
CA ALA A 61 4.04 -43.88 -67.04
C ALA A 61 3.17 -44.37 -68.22
N ALA A 62 2.29 -45.33 -67.96
CA ALA A 62 1.49 -45.97 -69.02
C ALA A 62 0.31 -46.77 -68.44
N ASN A 63 0.42 -47.22 -67.19
CA ASN A 63 -0.58 -48.07 -66.56
C ASN A 63 -1.04 -47.43 -65.26
N LEU A 64 -2.27 -46.94 -65.27
CA LEU A 64 -2.92 -46.36 -64.10
C LEU A 64 -2.90 -47.34 -62.92
N GLY A 65 -2.59 -46.85 -61.72
CA GLY A 65 -2.69 -47.65 -60.49
C GLY A 65 -1.36 -48.23 -59.99
N ARG A 66 -0.28 -48.09 -60.76
CA ARG A 66 1.05 -48.55 -60.36
C ARG A 66 1.65 -47.63 -59.29
N PHE A 67 2.29 -48.22 -58.28
CA PHE A 67 3.06 -47.48 -57.27
C PHE A 67 4.56 -47.75 -57.43
N TYR A 68 5.40 -46.71 -57.30
CA TYR A 68 6.85 -46.81 -57.32
C TYR A 68 7.47 -46.09 -56.12
N TYR A 69 8.24 -46.79 -55.31
CA TYR A 69 8.96 -46.21 -54.17
C TYR A 69 10.43 -45.94 -54.52
N VAL A 70 10.86 -44.69 -54.42
CA VAL A 70 12.26 -44.32 -54.73
C VAL A 70 13.14 -44.62 -53.52
N THR A 71 14.21 -45.41 -53.72
CA THR A 71 15.07 -45.91 -52.63
C THR A 71 16.40 -45.15 -52.49
N SER A 72 16.78 -44.32 -53.47
CA SER A 72 18.01 -43.54 -53.42
C SER A 72 18.00 -42.36 -54.42
N GLY A 73 18.90 -41.40 -54.21
CA GLY A 73 18.99 -40.15 -54.97
C GLY A 73 18.22 -38.99 -54.33
N THR A 74 18.09 -37.87 -55.05
CA THR A 74 17.48 -36.62 -54.56
C THR A 74 16.03 -36.78 -54.10
N ASN A 75 15.29 -37.69 -54.75
CA ASN A 75 13.88 -37.97 -54.47
C ASN A 75 13.69 -39.26 -53.64
N SER A 76 14.70 -39.69 -52.90
CA SER A 76 14.61 -40.87 -52.02
C SER A 76 13.48 -40.73 -51.00
N GLY A 77 12.67 -41.78 -50.86
CA GLY A 77 11.52 -41.84 -49.95
C GLY A 77 10.23 -41.22 -50.48
N TYR A 78 10.21 -40.67 -51.70
CA TYR A 78 8.95 -40.39 -52.38
C TYR A 78 8.30 -41.67 -52.92
N LEU A 79 6.99 -41.75 -52.73
CA LEU A 79 6.10 -42.68 -53.38
C LEU A 79 5.46 -41.96 -54.57
N TYR A 80 5.51 -42.62 -55.72
CA TYR A 80 4.86 -42.15 -56.93
C TYR A 80 3.71 -43.07 -57.32
N PHE A 81 2.63 -42.46 -57.79
CA PHE A 81 1.48 -43.12 -58.40
C PHE A 81 1.48 -42.85 -59.90
N ASP A 82 1.33 -43.90 -60.70
CA ASP A 82 1.19 -43.79 -62.15
C ASP A 82 -0.26 -43.46 -62.48
N THR A 83 -0.50 -42.31 -63.10
CA THR A 83 -1.83 -41.88 -63.58
C THR A 83 -2.18 -42.46 -64.95
N GLY A 84 -1.32 -43.29 -65.53
CA GLY A 84 -1.41 -43.77 -66.92
C GLY A 84 -0.73 -42.85 -67.93
N THR A 85 -0.44 -41.60 -67.56
CA THR A 85 0.21 -40.60 -68.42
C THR A 85 1.42 -39.94 -67.76
N ALA A 86 1.46 -39.87 -66.43
CA ALA A 86 2.57 -39.33 -65.66
C ALA A 86 2.72 -40.06 -64.32
N TRP A 87 3.92 -39.97 -63.76
CA TRP A 87 4.14 -40.36 -62.36
C TRP A 87 3.97 -39.13 -61.47
N GLN A 88 3.02 -39.19 -60.54
CA GLN A 88 2.76 -38.11 -59.58
C GLN A 88 3.21 -38.51 -58.19
N ARG A 89 3.85 -37.59 -57.47
CA ARG A 89 4.22 -37.79 -56.06
C ARG A 89 2.95 -37.79 -55.21
N VAL A 90 2.83 -38.73 -54.29
CA VAL A 90 1.64 -38.88 -53.43
C VAL A 90 1.90 -38.69 -51.94
N ASN A 91 3.16 -38.62 -51.52
CA ASN A 91 3.53 -38.23 -50.16
C ASN A 91 4.31 -36.91 -50.15
N ALA A 92 4.12 -36.12 -49.10
CA ALA A 92 4.94 -34.96 -48.79
C ALA A 92 6.09 -35.37 -47.86
N GLN A 93 7.30 -34.87 -48.11
CA GLN A 93 8.43 -35.05 -47.20
C GLN A 93 8.87 -33.75 -46.53
N LYS A 94 8.50 -32.60 -47.09
CA LYS A 94 8.81 -31.28 -46.54
C LYS A 94 7.54 -30.51 -46.24
N LEU A 95 7.59 -29.66 -45.21
CA LEU A 95 6.47 -28.77 -44.85
C LEU A 95 6.07 -27.84 -46.01
N SER A 96 7.03 -27.44 -46.85
CA SER A 96 6.78 -26.62 -48.05
C SER A 96 5.94 -27.30 -49.13
N GLU A 97 5.74 -28.63 -49.05
CA GLU A 97 4.95 -29.42 -50.00
C GLU A 97 3.53 -29.67 -49.50
N LEU A 98 3.27 -29.38 -48.22
CA LEU A 98 1.93 -29.41 -47.66
C LEU A 98 1.17 -28.19 -48.16
N THR A 99 -0.05 -28.41 -48.65
CA THR A 99 -0.99 -27.36 -49.03
C THR A 99 -2.05 -27.22 -47.92
N GLY A 100 -2.63 -26.03 -47.77
CA GLY A 100 -3.59 -25.73 -46.71
C GLY A 100 -3.13 -24.60 -45.79
N THR A 101 -3.88 -24.38 -44.72
CA THR A 101 -3.60 -23.37 -43.69
C THR A 101 -3.65 -24.01 -42.30
N LEU A 102 -3.17 -23.28 -41.28
CA LEU A 102 -3.31 -23.72 -39.89
C LEU A 102 -4.79 -23.89 -39.48
N ASP A 103 -5.71 -23.26 -40.20
CA ASP A 103 -7.14 -23.38 -39.94
C ASP A 103 -7.69 -24.79 -40.23
N ASP A 104 -7.02 -25.55 -41.11
CA ASP A 104 -7.39 -26.93 -41.48
C ASP A 104 -7.02 -27.97 -40.40
N ILE A 105 -6.34 -27.57 -39.34
CA ILE A 105 -5.96 -28.43 -38.21
C ILE A 105 -6.93 -28.19 -37.04
N SER A 106 -7.39 -29.27 -36.41
CA SER A 106 -8.17 -29.20 -35.17
C SER A 106 -7.37 -28.56 -34.04
N ASP A 107 -8.03 -27.80 -33.17
CA ASP A 107 -7.37 -27.20 -32.00
C ASP A 107 -6.71 -28.28 -31.11
N GLY A 108 -5.56 -27.95 -30.54
CA GLY A 108 -4.86 -28.84 -29.63
C GLY A 108 -5.49 -28.87 -28.24
N ALA A 109 -5.25 -29.95 -27.48
CA ALA A 109 -5.71 -30.05 -26.09
C ALA A 109 -5.05 -29.02 -25.14
N THR A 110 -3.84 -28.55 -25.48
CA THR A 110 -3.04 -27.63 -24.65
C THR A 110 -3.02 -26.20 -25.19
N TYR A 111 -3.08 -26.04 -26.52
CA TYR A 111 -2.96 -24.74 -27.17
C TYR A 111 -4.07 -24.58 -28.22
N ALA A 112 -4.89 -23.55 -28.04
CA ALA A 112 -5.91 -23.14 -29.02
C ALA A 112 -5.29 -22.20 -30.07
N LYS A 113 -5.90 -22.13 -31.25
CA LYS A 113 -5.51 -21.17 -32.29
C LYS A 113 -5.90 -19.74 -31.89
N VAL A 114 -5.02 -18.78 -32.20
CA VAL A 114 -5.33 -17.34 -32.09
C VAL A 114 -5.80 -16.85 -33.46
N LYS A 115 -6.93 -16.12 -33.49
CA LYS A 115 -7.47 -15.57 -34.74
C LYS A 115 -6.50 -14.56 -35.34
N LYS A 116 -6.35 -14.53 -36.67
CA LYS A 116 -5.52 -13.54 -37.37
C LYS A 116 -5.92 -12.10 -37.06
N ALA A 117 -7.22 -11.85 -36.88
CA ALA A 117 -7.74 -10.52 -36.50
C ALA A 117 -7.27 -10.04 -35.12
N ASP A 118 -6.78 -10.95 -34.27
CA ASP A 118 -6.37 -10.67 -32.89
C ASP A 118 -4.84 -10.53 -32.77
N ILE A 119 -4.11 -10.62 -33.89
CA ILE A 119 -2.65 -10.48 -33.96
C ILE A 119 -2.30 -9.32 -34.90
N THR A 120 -1.37 -8.48 -34.49
CA THR A 120 -0.80 -7.40 -35.31
C THR A 120 0.71 -7.40 -35.12
N ASN A 121 1.47 -7.51 -36.20
CA ASN A 121 2.94 -7.59 -36.18
C ASN A 121 3.50 -8.66 -35.21
N GLY A 122 2.79 -9.80 -35.09
CA GLY A 122 3.19 -10.89 -34.20
C GLY A 122 2.83 -10.71 -32.72
N GLN A 123 2.12 -9.64 -32.36
CA GLN A 123 1.65 -9.38 -30.99
C GLN A 123 0.13 -9.45 -30.90
N VAL A 124 -0.38 -9.92 -29.77
CA VAL A 124 -1.82 -9.90 -29.49
C VAL A 124 -2.28 -8.45 -29.35
N ASN A 125 -3.32 -8.05 -30.09
CA ASN A 125 -3.74 -6.65 -30.18
C ASN A 125 -4.82 -6.24 -29.15
N LYS A 126 -5.37 -7.20 -28.41
CA LYS A 126 -6.42 -6.99 -27.41
C LYS A 126 -6.29 -7.96 -26.24
N VAL A 127 -6.68 -7.53 -25.06
CA VAL A 127 -6.86 -8.41 -23.89
C VAL A 127 -8.31 -8.88 -23.89
N SER A 128 -8.54 -10.18 -23.79
CA SER A 128 -9.89 -10.76 -23.78
C SER A 128 -9.96 -12.01 -22.91
N ASP A 129 -11.05 -12.16 -22.17
CA ASP A 129 -11.41 -13.38 -21.43
C ASP A 129 -12.51 -14.20 -22.16
N GLY A 130 -12.85 -13.81 -23.39
CA GLY A 130 -13.95 -14.38 -24.17
C GLY A 130 -15.29 -13.65 -24.01
N THR A 131 -15.46 -12.82 -22.99
CA THR A 131 -16.65 -11.98 -22.77
C THR A 131 -16.28 -10.50 -22.78
N ASN A 132 -15.35 -10.11 -21.93
CA ASN A 132 -14.79 -8.78 -21.83
C ASN A 132 -13.61 -8.67 -22.79
N THR A 133 -13.56 -7.60 -23.57
CA THR A 133 -12.46 -7.35 -24.49
C THR A 133 -12.07 -5.88 -24.45
N LYS A 134 -10.76 -5.61 -24.37
CA LYS A 134 -10.20 -4.26 -24.42
C LYS A 134 -8.94 -4.22 -25.27
N THR A 135 -8.85 -3.21 -26.11
CA THR A 135 -7.64 -2.91 -26.90
C THR A 135 -6.58 -2.26 -26.02
N ALA A 136 -5.31 -2.33 -26.47
CA ALA A 136 -4.23 -1.61 -25.80
C ALA A 136 -4.50 -0.09 -25.70
N ALA A 137 -5.16 0.50 -26.70
CA ALA A 137 -5.52 1.92 -26.71
C ALA A 137 -6.58 2.26 -25.64
N GLU A 138 -7.62 1.44 -25.49
CA GLU A 138 -8.64 1.64 -24.44
C GLU A 138 -8.03 1.47 -23.04
N ILE A 139 -7.20 0.45 -22.84
CA ILE A 139 -6.50 0.23 -21.57
C ILE A 139 -5.60 1.43 -21.25
N LYS A 140 -4.84 1.90 -22.24
CA LYS A 140 -3.99 3.08 -22.09
C LYS A 140 -4.80 4.32 -21.73
N THR A 141 -5.94 4.53 -22.38
CA THR A 141 -6.85 5.65 -22.07
C THR A 141 -7.27 5.64 -20.61
N HIS A 142 -7.64 4.46 -20.07
CA HIS A 142 -7.98 4.34 -18.65
C HIS A 142 -6.78 4.60 -17.73
N ILE A 143 -5.61 4.03 -18.01
CA ILE A 143 -4.41 4.18 -17.17
C ILE A 143 -3.89 5.62 -17.18
N ASP A 144 -4.00 6.30 -18.31
CA ASP A 144 -3.58 7.70 -18.46
C ASP A 144 -4.62 8.69 -17.90
N ASP A 145 -5.86 8.26 -17.69
CA ASP A 145 -6.93 9.10 -17.15
C ASP A 145 -6.73 9.35 -15.64
N ALA A 146 -6.12 10.50 -15.36
CA ALA A 146 -5.91 11.01 -14.02
C ALA A 146 -7.18 11.12 -13.16
N THR A 147 -8.36 11.24 -13.77
CA THR A 147 -9.62 11.36 -13.03
C THR A 147 -10.10 10.02 -12.47
N LEU A 148 -9.75 8.92 -13.15
CA LEU A 148 -10.01 7.56 -12.71
C LEU A 148 -8.97 7.07 -11.70
N HIS A 149 -7.74 7.58 -11.81
CA HIS A 149 -6.63 7.31 -10.89
C HIS A 149 -6.41 8.54 -10.01
N ARG A 150 -7.26 8.71 -8.98
CA ARG A 150 -7.23 9.86 -8.05
C ARG A 150 -5.78 10.28 -7.71
N LYS A 151 -5.33 11.37 -8.32
CA LYS A 151 -3.99 11.93 -8.11
C LYS A 151 -3.94 12.67 -6.78
N ILE A 152 -2.77 12.66 -6.15
CA ILE A 152 -2.48 13.54 -5.02
C ILE A 152 -2.52 14.98 -5.53
N ASN A 153 -3.36 15.81 -4.91
CA ASN A 153 -3.65 17.18 -5.32
C ASN A 153 -3.60 18.13 -4.13
N ASP A 154 -2.39 18.54 -3.74
CA ASP A 154 -2.17 19.43 -2.59
C ASP A 154 -2.65 20.87 -2.81
N SER A 155 -3.04 21.22 -4.03
CA SER A 155 -3.48 22.56 -4.41
C SER A 155 -5.00 22.74 -4.36
N SER A 156 -5.76 21.65 -4.33
CA SER A 156 -7.23 21.69 -4.34
C SER A 156 -7.83 21.48 -2.95
N THR A 157 -9.09 21.85 -2.78
CA THR A 157 -9.85 21.69 -1.52
C THR A 157 -11.20 20.99 -1.72
N GLY A 158 -11.35 20.25 -2.82
CA GLY A 158 -12.54 19.46 -3.09
C GLY A 158 -12.64 18.27 -2.14
N ILE A 159 -13.88 17.90 -1.79
CA ILE A 159 -14.17 16.81 -0.85
C ILE A 159 -13.76 15.41 -1.34
N ILE A 160 -13.39 15.29 -2.61
CA ILE A 160 -12.93 14.04 -3.25
C ILE A 160 -11.43 14.08 -3.61
N ASP A 161 -10.74 15.19 -3.33
CA ASP A 161 -9.30 15.29 -3.54
C ASP A 161 -8.56 14.45 -2.52
N LEU A 162 -7.46 13.82 -2.96
CA LEU A 162 -6.50 13.19 -2.07
C LEU A 162 -5.35 14.17 -1.84
N TRP A 163 -5.04 14.46 -0.58
CA TRP A 163 -3.90 15.28 -0.19
C TRP A 163 -2.71 14.42 0.22
N SER A 164 -1.50 14.95 0.05
CA SER A 164 -0.29 14.38 0.62
C SER A 164 -0.32 14.48 2.16
N ALA A 165 0.45 13.62 2.82
CA ALA A 165 0.61 13.67 4.27
C ALA A 165 1.12 15.03 4.76
N GLN A 166 2.01 15.68 3.99
CA GLN A 166 2.53 17.02 4.32
C GLN A 166 1.43 18.09 4.31
N LYS A 167 0.56 18.07 3.28
CA LYS A 167 -0.56 19.01 3.16
C LYS A 167 -1.57 18.80 4.30
N ILE A 168 -1.92 17.56 4.61
CA ILE A 168 -2.82 17.23 5.73
C ILE A 168 -2.27 17.77 7.05
N ASN A 169 -1.00 17.50 7.35
CA ASN A 169 -0.35 18.01 8.57
C ASN A 169 -0.36 19.54 8.63
N THR A 170 -0.15 20.20 7.49
CA THR A 170 -0.17 21.67 7.38
C THR A 170 -1.57 22.22 7.66
N GLU A 171 -2.62 21.65 7.04
CA GLU A 171 -4.00 22.11 7.25
C GLU A 171 -4.50 21.84 8.69
N ILE A 172 -4.14 20.70 9.27
CA ILE A 172 -4.41 20.41 10.70
C ILE A 172 -3.71 21.44 11.59
N SER A 173 -2.45 21.77 11.30
CA SER A 173 -1.68 22.76 12.07
C SER A 173 -2.27 24.17 11.94
N ASN A 174 -2.71 24.55 10.73
CA ASN A 174 -3.40 25.81 10.47
C ASN A 174 -4.74 25.88 11.22
N ALA A 175 -5.52 24.80 11.23
CA ALA A 175 -6.78 24.71 11.94
C ALA A 175 -6.63 24.92 13.45
N ILE A 176 -5.47 24.60 14.03
CA ILE A 176 -5.15 24.79 15.47
C ILE A 176 -4.62 26.22 15.76
N ARG A 177 -4.91 27.21 14.91
CA ARG A 177 -4.67 28.65 15.15
C ARG A 177 -3.18 29.03 15.26
N GLY A 178 -2.35 28.47 14.38
CA GLY A 178 -0.96 28.91 14.22
C GLY A 178 0.02 28.31 15.24
N LEU A 179 -0.34 27.21 15.89
CA LEU A 179 0.55 26.43 16.75
C LEU A 179 1.22 25.29 15.98
N SER A 180 2.51 25.07 16.24
CA SER A 180 3.29 23.95 15.71
C SER A 180 3.51 22.91 16.82
N TRP A 181 2.63 21.91 16.87
CA TRP A 181 2.69 20.88 17.89
C TRP A 181 3.92 19.98 17.72
N GLN A 182 4.65 19.79 18.82
CA GLN A 182 5.73 18.84 18.97
C GLN A 182 5.22 17.64 19.79
N ASP A 183 5.86 16.47 19.66
CA ASP A 183 5.49 15.35 20.55
C ASP A 183 5.71 15.73 22.01
N SER A 184 4.87 15.13 22.86
CA SER A 184 4.86 15.39 24.29
C SER A 184 6.22 15.17 24.96
N VAL A 185 6.50 15.95 25.99
CA VAL A 185 7.69 15.80 26.84
C VAL A 185 7.29 15.26 28.21
N GLY A 186 8.19 14.50 28.83
CA GLY A 186 7.98 13.95 30.17
C GLY A 186 8.00 15.01 31.26
N SER A 187 8.91 15.99 31.16
CA SER A 187 9.07 17.08 32.12
C SER A 187 9.79 18.28 31.50
N ARG A 188 9.65 19.45 32.15
CA ARG A 188 10.40 20.68 31.82
C ARG A 188 11.29 21.20 32.95
N VAL A 189 11.36 20.51 34.08
CA VAL A 189 12.07 20.99 35.30
C VAL A 189 13.28 20.15 35.68
N ILE A 190 13.51 19.01 35.01
CA ILE A 190 14.67 18.15 35.26
C ILE A 190 15.95 18.83 34.77
N THR A 191 16.89 19.10 35.67
CA THR A 191 18.15 19.80 35.37
C THR A 191 19.31 18.87 35.02
N ILE A 192 19.17 17.56 35.27
CA ILE A 192 20.18 16.53 35.01
C ILE A 192 19.54 15.44 34.15
N PRO A 193 20.10 15.10 32.97
CA PRO A 193 19.57 14.01 32.15
C PRO A 193 19.50 12.70 32.95
N PRO A 194 18.44 11.88 32.77
CA PRO A 194 18.38 10.55 33.35
C PRO A 194 19.63 9.74 33.00
N GLY A 195 20.17 8.98 33.96
CA GLY A 195 21.35 8.13 33.74
C GLY A 195 21.09 6.95 32.81
N SER A 196 19.83 6.52 32.70
CA SER A 196 19.37 5.41 31.83
C SER A 196 18.08 5.81 31.10
N PRO A 197 18.14 6.74 30.13
CA PRO A 197 16.96 7.15 29.38
C PRO A 197 16.49 6.04 28.44
N THR A 198 15.17 5.87 28.31
CA THR A 198 14.57 4.94 27.35
C THR A 198 14.29 5.63 26.01
N LEU A 199 14.21 4.83 24.94
CA LEU A 199 13.92 5.32 23.59
C LEU A 199 12.69 6.25 23.61
N ASN A 200 12.82 7.41 22.97
CA ASN A 200 11.79 8.45 22.89
C ASN A 200 11.49 9.20 24.19
N ASN A 201 12.34 9.12 25.22
CA ASN A 201 12.27 10.08 26.31
C ASN A 201 12.54 11.50 25.77
N ARG A 202 11.66 12.44 26.13
CA ARG A 202 11.77 13.85 25.73
C ARG A 202 11.61 14.77 26.93
N TYR A 203 12.38 15.86 26.95
CA TYR A 203 12.35 16.86 28.02
C TYR A 203 12.54 18.26 27.46
N ILE A 204 11.90 19.26 28.05
CA ILE A 204 12.34 20.66 27.87
C ILE A 204 13.48 20.90 28.83
N ILE A 205 14.62 21.38 28.34
CA ILE A 205 15.79 21.64 29.18
C ILE A 205 15.58 22.96 29.95
N PRO A 206 15.54 22.93 31.31
CA PRO A 206 15.37 24.14 32.11
C PRO A 206 16.63 25.02 32.10
N ALA A 207 16.51 26.21 32.69
CA ALA A 207 17.67 27.01 33.05
C ALA A 207 18.57 26.23 34.03
N ASN A 208 19.88 26.47 33.97
CA ASN A 208 20.89 25.86 34.85
C ASN A 208 20.98 24.31 34.76
N ALA A 209 20.56 23.72 33.64
CA ALA A 209 20.81 22.30 33.39
C ALA A 209 22.32 21.99 33.34
N THR A 210 22.71 20.81 33.80
CA THR A 210 24.10 20.39 33.91
C THR A 210 24.41 19.19 33.01
N GLY A 211 25.67 18.76 32.99
CA GLY A 211 26.12 17.64 32.17
C GLY A 211 25.92 17.90 30.67
N VAL A 212 25.46 16.89 29.93
CA VAL A 212 25.27 17.00 28.46
C VAL A 212 24.17 17.99 28.06
N TRP A 213 23.30 18.40 28.99
CA TRP A 213 22.26 19.42 28.75
C TRP A 213 22.72 20.86 29.01
N ALA A 214 23.93 21.07 29.55
CA ALA A 214 24.47 22.40 29.78
C ALA A 214 24.48 23.24 28.49
N GLY A 215 24.07 24.51 28.62
CA GLY A 215 24.01 25.49 27.53
C GLY A 215 22.83 25.33 26.55
N LYS A 216 21.90 24.39 26.78
CA LYS A 216 20.79 24.07 25.85
C LYS A 216 19.42 24.45 26.41
N THR A 217 19.36 25.48 27.24
CA THR A 217 18.12 25.96 27.87
C THR A 217 17.02 26.21 26.82
N ASN A 218 15.78 25.87 27.18
CA ASN A 218 14.58 25.90 26.37
C ASN A 218 14.51 24.91 25.20
N GLN A 219 15.61 24.23 24.83
CA GLN A 219 15.57 23.22 23.77
C GLN A 219 14.81 21.98 24.23
N ILE A 220 14.19 21.27 23.28
CA ILE A 220 13.63 19.95 23.55
C ILE A 220 14.74 18.92 23.32
N ALA A 221 15.12 18.21 24.37
CA ALA A 221 15.98 17.03 24.29
C ALA A 221 15.14 15.80 23.95
N HIS A 222 15.62 14.94 23.06
CA HIS A 222 15.00 13.67 22.68
C HIS A 222 16.06 12.57 22.64
N TRP A 223 15.83 11.50 23.40
CA TRP A 223 16.68 10.31 23.36
C TRP A 223 16.31 9.42 22.16
N ASN A 224 17.22 9.29 21.19
CA ASN A 224 17.01 8.46 20.01
C ASN A 224 17.37 6.96 20.23
N GLY A 225 17.69 6.58 21.47
CA GLY A 225 18.18 5.24 21.82
C GLY A 225 19.68 5.15 22.05
N THR A 226 20.47 6.10 21.53
CA THR A 226 21.94 6.12 21.63
C THR A 226 22.51 7.47 22.08
N SER A 227 21.86 8.58 21.73
CA SER A 227 22.27 9.93 22.10
C SER A 227 21.07 10.88 22.23
N TRP A 228 21.31 12.01 22.90
CA TRP A 228 20.35 13.11 22.98
C TRP A 228 20.43 13.97 21.72
N ILE A 229 19.31 14.07 21.00
CA ILE A 229 19.06 15.04 19.94
C ILE A 229 18.40 16.26 20.54
N TYR A 230 18.74 17.46 20.06
CA TYR A 230 18.22 18.71 20.59
C TYR A 230 17.53 19.53 19.51
N TYR A 231 16.35 20.03 19.84
CA TYR A 231 15.52 20.83 18.95
C TYR A 231 15.39 22.26 19.49
N THR A 232 15.79 23.24 18.67
CA THR A 232 15.69 24.66 19.03
C THR A 232 14.26 25.15 18.76
N PRO A 233 13.52 25.62 19.77
CA PRO A 233 12.14 26.03 19.59
C PRO A 233 12.05 27.34 18.82
N THR A 234 11.05 27.45 17.96
CA THR A 234 10.63 28.72 17.35
C THR A 234 9.33 29.19 17.96
N ILE A 235 9.00 30.48 17.77
CA ILE A 235 7.71 31.03 18.20
C ILE A 235 6.57 30.13 17.69
N SER A 236 5.55 29.95 18.53
CA SER A 236 4.37 29.13 18.28
C SER A 236 4.57 27.61 18.35
N TRP A 237 5.76 27.10 18.69
CA TRP A 237 5.87 25.69 19.07
C TRP A 237 4.97 25.39 20.27
N ALA A 238 4.26 24.28 20.23
CA ALA A 238 3.36 23.83 21.28
C ALA A 238 3.72 22.41 21.73
N VAL A 239 3.62 22.12 23.02
CA VAL A 239 3.95 20.80 23.57
C VAL A 239 3.13 20.51 24.81
N TYR A 240 2.76 19.24 24.97
CA TYR A 240 2.15 18.74 26.19
C TYR A 240 3.24 18.20 27.15
N VAL A 241 3.17 18.61 28.41
CA VAL A 241 4.12 18.24 29.47
C VAL A 241 3.42 17.27 30.44
N HIS A 242 3.85 16.01 30.45
CA HIS A 242 3.16 14.90 31.15
C HIS A 242 3.11 15.06 32.67
N ASP A 243 4.23 15.37 33.31
CA ASP A 243 4.32 15.48 34.78
C ASP A 243 3.49 16.65 35.35
N GLU A 244 3.18 17.64 34.53
CA GLU A 244 2.34 18.77 34.89
C GLU A 244 0.88 18.65 34.39
N ASN A 245 0.58 17.71 33.48
CA ASN A 245 -0.70 17.60 32.78
C ASN A 245 -1.16 18.93 32.13
N LYS A 246 -0.24 19.63 31.46
CA LYS A 246 -0.47 20.98 30.91
C LYS A 246 0.15 21.14 29.52
N ASN A 247 -0.46 22.01 28.71
CA ASN A 247 0.07 22.44 27.41
C ASN A 247 0.89 23.72 27.55
N TYR A 248 1.99 23.79 26.80
CA TYR A 248 2.90 24.93 26.78
C TYR A 248 3.16 25.39 25.35
N THR A 249 3.26 26.69 25.14
CA THR A 249 3.65 27.33 23.88
C THR A 249 4.93 28.16 24.06
N TYR A 250 5.81 28.12 23.07
CA TYR A 250 7.02 28.92 23.07
C TYR A 250 6.73 30.33 22.56
N ASN A 251 6.98 31.35 23.38
CA ASN A 251 6.72 32.76 23.07
C ASN A 251 7.90 33.48 22.40
N GLY A 252 8.97 32.75 22.07
CA GLY A 252 10.22 33.31 21.51
C GLY A 252 11.34 33.52 22.52
N THR A 253 11.01 33.47 23.82
CA THR A 253 12.01 33.58 24.92
C THR A 253 11.88 32.44 25.93
N SER A 254 10.65 31.99 26.21
CA SER A 254 10.36 30.94 27.18
C SER A 254 9.13 30.11 26.78
N TRP A 255 9.02 28.93 27.38
CA TRP A 255 7.80 28.11 27.32
C TRP A 255 6.78 28.64 28.33
N ALA A 256 5.67 29.19 27.82
CA ALA A 256 4.54 29.70 28.61
C ALA A 256 3.36 28.72 28.52
N ARG A 257 2.49 28.67 29.53
CA ARG A 257 1.29 27.80 29.48
C ARG A 257 0.32 28.30 28.41
N SER A 258 -0.23 27.38 27.63
CA SER A 258 -1.18 27.71 26.55
C SER A 258 -2.63 27.57 27.01
N GLY A 259 -3.46 28.57 26.75
CA GLY A 259 -4.91 28.50 27.00
C GLY A 259 -5.36 29.08 28.35
N GLU A 260 -4.46 29.62 29.16
CA GLU A 260 -4.83 30.49 30.28
C GLU A 260 -5.04 31.90 29.68
N ALA A 261 -6.18 32.53 29.95
CA ALA A 261 -6.46 33.88 29.45
C ALA A 261 -5.38 34.84 29.96
N ASN A 262 -4.97 35.82 29.14
CA ASN A 262 -4.20 36.96 29.64
C ASN A 262 -5.05 37.66 30.71
N GLN A 263 -4.81 37.35 31.98
CA GLN A 263 -5.58 37.90 33.09
C GLN A 263 -5.15 39.33 33.31
N ASN A 264 -5.90 40.27 32.74
CA ASN A 264 -5.81 41.67 33.11
C ASN A 264 -6.64 41.85 34.39
N ILE A 265 -6.00 41.71 35.56
CA ILE A 265 -6.66 41.99 36.83
C ILE A 265 -6.88 43.50 36.92
N ILE A 266 -8.05 43.97 36.50
CA ILE A 266 -8.51 45.34 36.77
C ILE A 266 -9.29 45.28 38.08
N ALA A 267 -8.70 45.76 39.17
CA ALA A 267 -9.41 45.91 40.42
C ALA A 267 -10.45 47.03 40.29
N GLY A 268 -11.73 46.68 40.17
CA GLY A 268 -12.86 47.57 40.48
C GLY A 268 -13.11 47.60 42.01
N ASP A 269 -14.34 47.91 42.44
CA ASP A 269 -14.72 48.07 43.86
C ASP A 269 -14.66 46.77 44.74
N GLY A 270 -13.91 45.74 44.34
CA GLY A 270 -13.69 44.54 45.15
C GLY A 270 -12.95 43.39 44.47
N LEU A 271 -12.72 42.31 45.22
CA LEU A 271 -12.09 41.05 44.77
C LEU A 271 -13.14 40.10 44.18
N GLY A 272 -13.36 40.17 42.87
CA GLY A 272 -14.20 39.21 42.14
C GLY A 272 -13.39 38.46 41.09
N GLY A 273 -13.05 37.19 41.33
CA GLY A 273 -12.46 36.32 40.31
C GLY A 273 -11.82 35.03 40.83
N GLY A 274 -12.10 33.93 40.15
CA GLY A 274 -11.48 32.61 40.28
C GLY A 274 -12.22 31.61 39.39
N GLY A 275 -11.58 31.08 38.35
CA GLY A 275 -12.12 29.92 37.61
C GLY A 275 -12.21 28.72 38.56
N GLN A 276 -13.04 27.72 38.22
CA GLN A 276 -13.42 26.61 39.12
C GLN A 276 -12.24 25.73 39.63
N ALA A 277 -10.98 26.05 39.30
CA ALA A 277 -9.78 25.30 39.68
C ALA A 277 -8.51 26.14 40.01
N ASP A 278 -8.57 27.48 40.06
CA ASP A 278 -7.37 28.31 40.28
C ASP A 278 -7.31 28.96 41.68
N THR A 279 -6.16 28.83 42.35
CA THR A 279 -5.85 29.50 43.62
C THR A 279 -5.12 30.82 43.34
N VAL A 280 -5.72 31.96 43.69
CA VAL A 280 -5.09 33.29 43.60
C VAL A 280 -4.60 33.70 44.99
N THR A 281 -3.28 33.86 45.16
CA THR A 281 -2.70 34.37 46.41
C THR A 281 -2.67 35.90 46.39
N LEU A 282 -3.48 36.54 47.22
CA LEU A 282 -3.43 37.97 47.48
C LEU A 282 -2.50 38.26 48.67
N SER A 283 -1.32 38.81 48.38
CA SER A 283 -0.43 39.33 49.43
C SER A 283 -0.87 40.74 49.84
N VAL A 284 -1.85 40.83 50.74
CA VAL A 284 -2.01 42.07 51.51
C VAL A 284 -0.88 42.11 52.54
N GLY A 285 -0.05 43.15 52.51
CA GLY A 285 1.03 43.28 53.48
C GLY A 285 0.45 43.21 54.88
N ALA A 286 0.94 42.30 55.72
CA ALA A 286 0.56 42.19 57.12
C ALA A 286 1.06 43.44 57.87
N GLY A 287 0.37 44.56 57.69
CA GLY A 287 0.54 45.72 58.54
C GLY A 287 -0.01 45.43 59.94
N ASN A 288 0.29 46.28 60.91
CA ASN A 288 -0.07 46.05 62.32
C ASN A 288 -1.59 46.00 62.61
N GLY A 289 -2.48 46.25 61.63
CA GLY A 289 -3.92 46.37 61.82
C GLY A 289 -4.80 45.28 61.18
N ILE A 290 -4.36 44.62 60.10
CA ILE A 290 -5.13 43.58 59.40
C ILE A 290 -4.27 42.32 59.29
N THR A 291 -4.82 41.19 59.74
CA THR A 291 -4.22 39.87 59.65
C THR A 291 -5.01 39.02 58.67
N VAL A 292 -4.34 38.43 57.70
CA VAL A 292 -4.96 37.49 56.74
C VAL A 292 -4.39 36.10 56.96
N GLY A 293 -5.25 35.19 57.38
CA GLY A 293 -5.00 33.75 57.46
C GLY A 293 -5.43 33.04 56.19
N THR A 294 -5.12 31.74 56.10
CA THR A 294 -5.44 30.90 54.93
C THR A 294 -6.94 30.78 54.65
N THR A 295 -7.78 30.96 55.67
CA THR A 295 -9.25 30.87 55.58
C THR A 295 -9.96 32.03 56.26
N THR A 296 -9.23 33.03 56.74
CA THR A 296 -9.79 34.09 57.58
C THR A 296 -9.15 35.45 57.29
N VAL A 297 -9.94 36.51 57.42
CA VAL A 297 -9.44 37.88 57.49
C VAL A 297 -9.89 38.43 58.84
N SER A 298 -8.94 38.94 59.62
CA SER A 298 -9.22 39.54 60.92
C SER A 298 -8.52 40.88 61.05
N VAL A 299 -9.03 41.71 61.95
CA VAL A 299 -8.39 42.97 62.32
C VAL A 299 -7.85 42.87 63.74
N LYS A 300 -6.75 43.57 64.03
CA LYS A 300 -6.16 43.59 65.36
C LYS A 300 -6.77 44.74 66.17
N GLY A 301 -7.47 44.41 67.25
CA GLY A 301 -7.95 45.40 68.20
C GLY A 301 -6.78 46.16 68.82
N ALA A 302 -6.87 47.49 68.86
CA ALA A 302 -5.88 48.37 69.47
C ALA A 302 -6.51 49.71 69.87
N LYS A 303 -5.94 50.37 70.89
CA LYS A 303 -6.28 51.75 71.30
C LYS A 303 -7.79 52.05 71.33
N GLY A 304 -8.52 51.33 72.18
CA GLY A 304 -9.96 51.57 72.36
C GLY A 304 -10.85 50.88 71.31
N ILE A 305 -10.30 49.99 70.48
CA ILE A 305 -11.07 49.10 69.60
C ILE A 305 -11.01 47.68 70.13
N THR A 306 -12.18 47.07 70.31
CA THR A 306 -12.37 45.66 70.68
C THR A 306 -12.77 44.87 69.43
N VAL A 307 -12.26 43.64 69.30
CA VAL A 307 -12.57 42.73 68.20
C VAL A 307 -12.99 41.41 68.82
N ASP A 308 -14.23 41.00 68.60
CA ASP A 308 -14.80 39.76 69.11
C ASP A 308 -15.79 39.13 68.11
N ALA A 309 -16.52 38.10 68.53
CA ALA A 309 -17.49 37.39 67.69
C ALA A 309 -18.66 38.26 67.21
N SER A 310 -18.91 39.40 67.86
CA SER A 310 -19.94 40.38 67.51
C SER A 310 -19.45 41.44 66.53
N GLY A 311 -18.13 41.48 66.24
CA GLY A 311 -17.52 42.35 65.24
C GLY A 311 -16.39 43.22 65.79
N VAL A 312 -16.22 44.40 65.19
CA VAL A 312 -15.18 45.37 65.52
C VAL A 312 -15.87 46.61 66.08
N SER A 313 -15.64 46.92 67.34
CA SER A 313 -16.36 47.98 68.06
C SER A 313 -15.41 48.88 68.83
N ALA A 314 -15.80 50.14 69.04
CA ALA A 314 -15.15 50.98 70.03
C ALA A 314 -15.46 50.44 71.44
N ASN A 315 -14.51 50.54 72.36
CA ASN A 315 -14.71 50.18 73.76
C ASN A 315 -15.63 51.22 74.41
N ILE A 316 -16.83 50.78 74.78
CA ILE A 316 -17.92 51.59 75.31
C ILE A 316 -18.15 51.08 76.74
N ASP A 317 -17.97 51.95 77.74
CA ASP A 317 -18.22 51.64 79.16
C ASP A 317 -19.70 51.74 79.53
N ASN A 318 -20.52 52.24 78.61
CA ASN A 318 -21.95 52.47 78.77
C ASN A 318 -22.28 53.43 79.93
N SER A 319 -21.32 54.28 80.31
CA SER A 319 -21.44 55.27 81.39
C SER A 319 -20.94 56.63 80.94
N SER A 320 -19.66 56.72 80.56
CA SER A 320 -19.02 57.96 80.09
C SER A 320 -19.09 58.05 78.58
N ILE A 321 -18.95 56.90 77.91
CA ILE A 321 -19.05 56.72 76.47
C ILE A 321 -20.22 55.78 76.22
N VAL A 322 -21.17 56.19 75.38
CA VAL A 322 -22.36 55.42 75.03
C VAL A 322 -22.52 55.31 73.52
N ASN A 323 -23.13 54.22 73.06
CA ASN A 323 -23.51 54.05 71.66
C ASN A 323 -24.96 54.51 71.45
N ASP A 324 -25.14 55.48 70.56
CA ASP A 324 -26.45 55.86 70.06
C ASP A 324 -26.82 55.01 68.84
N ALA A 325 -27.35 53.83 69.13
CA ALA A 325 -27.78 52.88 68.12
C ALA A 325 -28.98 53.40 67.29
N ALA A 326 -29.80 54.28 67.87
CA ALA A 326 -30.97 54.84 67.19
C ALA A 326 -30.61 55.84 66.09
N ASN A 327 -29.45 56.48 66.18
CA ASN A 327 -28.99 57.49 65.21
C ASN A 327 -27.75 57.06 64.40
N GLY A 328 -27.65 55.76 64.09
CA GLY A 328 -26.63 55.22 63.19
C GLY A 328 -25.33 54.84 63.89
N ASN A 329 -25.42 54.28 65.10
CA ASN A 329 -24.30 53.78 65.91
C ASN A 329 -23.22 54.84 66.20
N ARG A 330 -23.65 56.05 66.55
CA ARG A 330 -22.71 57.14 66.88
C ARG A 330 -22.13 56.93 68.27
N LEU A 331 -20.84 57.22 68.41
CA LEU A 331 -20.21 57.31 69.72
C LEU A 331 -20.54 58.66 70.35
N MET A 332 -21.16 58.65 71.53
CA MET A 332 -21.51 59.86 72.26
C MET A 332 -20.86 59.86 73.64
N VAL A 333 -20.57 61.04 74.15
CA VAL A 333 -20.25 61.23 75.57
C VAL A 333 -21.57 61.39 76.31
N ALA A 334 -21.75 60.60 77.37
CA ALA A 334 -22.93 60.67 78.22
C ALA A 334 -22.70 61.67 79.37
N VAL A 335 -23.09 61.32 80.61
CA VAL A 335 -22.96 62.24 81.75
C VAL A 335 -21.49 62.36 82.11
N ILE A 336 -20.91 63.54 81.90
CA ILE A 336 -19.60 63.90 82.46
C ILE A 336 -19.88 64.29 83.91
N ASP A 337 -19.50 63.44 84.86
CA ASP A 337 -19.40 63.87 86.25
C ASP A 337 -18.31 64.94 86.30
N GLY A 338 -18.74 66.21 86.40
CA GLY A 338 -17.84 67.35 86.41
C GLY A 338 -16.91 67.39 87.62
N GLY A 339 -17.07 66.45 88.57
CA GLY A 339 -16.48 66.51 89.88
C GLY A 339 -17.07 67.69 90.66
N THR A 340 -17.44 67.48 91.92
CA THR A 340 -17.59 68.62 92.82
C THR A 340 -16.19 69.20 93.05
N PHE A 341 -15.92 70.39 92.50
CA PHE A 341 -14.72 71.18 92.77
C PHE A 341 -14.48 71.38 94.26
#